data_AF-A0A6M6DJB4-F1
#
_entry.id   AF-A0A6M6DJB4-F1
#
_cell.length_a   1.000
_cell.length_b   1.000
_cell.length_c   1.000
_cell.angle_alpha   90.00
_cell.angle_beta   90.00
_cell.angle_gamma   90.00
#
_symmetry.space_group_name_H-M   'P 1'
#
loop_
_entity.id
_entity.type
_entity.pdbx_description
1 polymer ?
#
loop_
_entity_poly.entity_id
_entity_poly.type
_entity_poly.pdbx_seq_one_letter_code
_entity_poly.pdbx_strand_id
1 'polypeptide(L)'
;MITDKIENAVFYPLKTWTEQSNSNWNMLIGIGFLSLIIAMVLVYVFQKKMGMGVSDERTSQINLKSALVMLCGIILCDLIFPKEYMWQIFFLFKYSLAFIASGIYLAVRYKKDFLN
;
A
#
# COMPACT_ATOMS: atom_id res chain seq x y z
N MET A 1 23.18 8.74 -2.03
CA MET A 1 23.89 8.17 -0.86
C MET A 1 23.01 7.29 0.04
N ILE A 2 21.81 7.70 0.47
CA ILE A 2 20.87 6.81 1.21
C ILE A 2 20.13 5.86 0.24
N THR A 3 19.60 6.39 -0.86
CA THR A 3 18.90 5.61 -1.88
C THR A 3 19.79 4.52 -2.47
N ASP A 4 21.06 4.83 -2.80
CA ASP A 4 22.03 3.84 -3.32
C ASP A 4 22.30 2.70 -2.32
N LYS A 5 22.26 2.98 -1.01
CA LYS A 5 22.45 1.94 0.01
C LYS A 5 21.22 1.03 0.09
N ILE A 6 20.01 1.60 0.03
CA ILE A 6 18.75 0.83 0.02
C ILE A 6 18.65 -0.01 -1.24
N GLU A 7 19.02 0.55 -2.39
CA GLU A 7 19.01 -0.15 -3.67
C GLU A 7 19.94 -1.36 -3.65
N ASN A 8 21.19 -1.19 -3.22
CA ASN A 8 22.15 -2.28 -3.17
C ASN A 8 21.86 -3.32 -2.07
N ALA A 9 21.25 -2.92 -0.96
CA ALA A 9 21.00 -3.82 0.17
C ALA A 9 19.68 -4.60 0.06
N VAL A 10 18.64 -4.01 -0.54
CA VAL A 10 17.29 -4.58 -0.56
C VAL A 10 16.82 -4.91 -1.96
N PHE A 11 16.90 -3.95 -2.89
CA PHE A 11 16.32 -4.14 -4.22
C PHE A 11 17.20 -4.99 -5.15
N TYR A 12 18.52 -4.87 -5.07
CA TYR A 12 19.44 -5.64 -5.90
C TYR A 12 19.39 -7.15 -5.57
N PRO A 13 19.46 -7.59 -4.30
CA PRO A 13 19.28 -9.01 -3.98
C PRO A 13 17.89 -9.53 -4.40
N LEU A 14 16.84 -8.74 -4.19
CA LEU A 14 15.48 -9.10 -4.60
C LEU A 14 15.38 -9.28 -6.12
N LYS A 15 15.99 -8.38 -6.89
CA LYS A 15 16.08 -8.46 -8.35
C LYS A 15 16.79 -9.74 -8.77
N THR A 16 17.98 -10.01 -8.23
CA THR A 16 18.75 -11.20 -8.60
C THR A 16 18.00 -12.50 -8.32
N TRP A 17 17.30 -12.58 -7.18
CA TRP A 17 16.47 -13.74 -6.84
C TRP A 17 15.25 -13.87 -7.76
N THR A 18 14.61 -12.75 -8.10
CA THR A 18 13.40 -12.76 -8.94
C THR A 18 13.73 -13.15 -10.38
N GLU A 19 14.83 -12.65 -10.92
CA GLU A 19 15.31 -12.96 -12.27
C GLU A 19 15.88 -14.38 -12.39
N GLN A 20 16.18 -15.05 -11.27
CA GLN A 20 16.73 -16.42 -11.27
C GLN A 20 15.75 -17.45 -11.89
N SER A 21 14.44 -17.25 -11.77
CA SER A 21 13.45 -18.14 -12.39
C SER A 21 12.09 -17.47 -12.60
N ASN A 22 11.35 -17.94 -13.60
CA ASN A 22 9.97 -17.48 -13.83
C ASN A 22 9.03 -17.83 -12.66
N SER A 23 9.35 -18.88 -11.89
CA SER A 23 8.61 -19.23 -10.68
C SER A 23 8.71 -18.14 -9.62
N ASN A 24 9.93 -17.65 -9.35
CA ASN A 24 10.18 -16.58 -8.38
C ASN A 24 9.47 -15.27 -8.80
N TRP A 25 9.52 -14.95 -10.09
CA TRP A 25 8.80 -13.83 -10.67
C TRP A 25 7.28 -13.92 -10.42
N ASN A 26 6.68 -15.05 -10.76
CA ASN A 26 5.24 -15.29 -10.55
C ASN A 26 4.86 -15.31 -9.07
N MET A 27 5.74 -15.80 -8.20
CA MET A 27 5.53 -15.80 -6.76
C MET A 27 5.43 -14.37 -6.22
N LEU A 28 6.32 -13.46 -6.66
CA LEU A 28 6.29 -12.07 -6.22
C LEU A 28 5.04 -11.33 -6.71
N ILE A 29 4.62 -11.60 -7.95
CA ILE A 29 3.34 -11.10 -8.50
C ILE A 29 2.17 -11.61 -7.67
N GLY A 30 2.12 -12.91 -7.37
CA GLY A 30 1.04 -13.53 -6.59
C GLY A 30 0.93 -12.93 -5.19
N ILE A 31 2.07 -12.74 -4.51
CA ILE A 31 2.13 -12.06 -3.20
C ILE A 31 1.63 -10.61 -3.33
N GLY A 32 2.06 -9.88 -4.36
CA GLY A 32 1.63 -8.51 -4.61
C GLY A 32 0.12 -8.39 -4.79
N PHE A 33 -0.50 -9.29 -5.57
CA PHE A 33 -1.95 -9.29 -5.77
C PHE A 33 -2.70 -9.66 -4.51
N LEU A 34 -2.26 -10.70 -3.80
CA LEU A 34 -2.87 -11.09 -2.53
C LEU A 34 -2.83 -9.93 -1.53
N SER A 35 -1.67 -9.28 -1.41
CA SER A 35 -1.48 -8.11 -0.55
C SER A 35 -2.38 -6.94 -0.96
N LEU A 36 -2.52 -6.66 -2.26
CA LEU A 36 -3.40 -5.61 -2.76
C LEU A 36 -4.87 -5.92 -2.43
N ILE A 37 -5.32 -7.16 -2.64
CA ILE A 37 -6.70 -7.58 -2.34
C ILE A 37 -6.99 -7.41 -0.85
N ILE A 38 -6.11 -7.90 0.03
CA ILE A 38 -6.25 -7.74 1.48
C ILE A 38 -6.34 -6.26 1.85
N ALA A 39 -5.48 -5.42 1.27
CA ALA A 39 -5.46 -3.98 1.53
C ALA A 39 -6.76 -3.28 1.12
N MET A 40 -7.27 -3.59 -0.08
CA MET A 40 -8.54 -3.06 -0.58
C MET A 40 -9.72 -3.51 0.28
N VAL A 41 -9.78 -4.79 0.65
CA VAL A 41 -10.81 -5.32 1.55
C VAL A 41 -10.78 -4.60 2.89
N LEU A 42 -9.59 -4.35 3.45
CA LEU A 42 -9.44 -3.66 4.73
C LEU A 42 -10.00 -2.24 4.66
N VAL A 43 -9.63 -1.46 3.64
CA VAL A 43 -10.17 -0.11 3.42
C VAL A 43 -11.70 -0.15 3.26
N TYR A 44 -12.20 -1.03 2.39
CA TYR A 44 -13.63 -1.17 2.12
C TYR A 44 -14.44 -1.52 3.37
N VAL A 45 -13.97 -2.48 4.17
CA VAL A 45 -14.64 -2.90 5.41
C VAL A 45 -14.73 -1.74 6.39
N PHE A 46 -13.66 -0.97 6.59
CA PHE A 46 -13.69 0.17 7.51
C PHE A 46 -14.53 1.32 6.98
N GLN A 47 -14.47 1.63 5.68
CA GLN A 47 -15.37 2.62 5.06
C GLN A 47 -16.84 2.23 5.27
N LYS A 48 -17.19 0.96 5.06
CA LYS A 48 -18.55 0.46 5.28
C LYS A 48 -18.96 0.53 6.75
N LYS A 49 -18.09 0.08 7.67
CA LYS A 49 -18.35 0.12 9.12
C LYS A 49 -18.53 1.54 9.67
N MET A 50 -17.86 2.53 9.08
CA MET A 50 -17.96 3.92 9.50
C MET A 50 -19.16 4.66 8.87
N GLY A 51 -19.95 3.99 8.02
CA GLY A 51 -21.14 4.57 7.40
C GLY A 51 -20.85 5.50 6.23
N MET A 52 -19.70 5.38 5.56
CA MET A 52 -19.29 6.30 4.48
C MET A 52 -20.18 6.30 3.22
N GLY A 53 -21.21 5.46 3.18
CA GLY A 53 -22.24 5.51 2.13
C GLY A 53 -23.19 6.71 2.25
N VAL A 54 -23.29 7.34 3.43
CA VAL A 54 -24.07 8.56 3.64
C VAL A 54 -23.07 9.67 3.97
N SER A 55 -22.91 10.63 3.07
CA SER A 55 -21.95 11.71 3.25
C SER A 55 -22.42 12.68 4.33
N ASP A 56 -21.86 12.56 5.53
CA ASP A 56 -21.89 13.60 6.56
C ASP A 56 -20.54 14.35 6.61
N GLU A 57 -20.52 15.54 7.24
CA GLU A 57 -19.32 16.39 7.30
C GLU A 57 -18.11 15.67 7.94
N ARG A 58 -18.38 14.89 9.00
CA ARG A 58 -17.39 14.09 9.71
C ARG A 58 -16.74 13.05 8.81
N THR A 59 -17.55 12.32 8.07
CA THR A 59 -17.13 11.19 7.22
C THR A 59 -16.37 11.69 6.00
N SER A 60 -16.76 12.84 5.46
CA SER A 60 -16.00 13.53 4.42
C SER A 60 -14.58 13.87 4.87
N GLN A 61 -14.41 14.45 6.06
CA GLN A 61 -13.08 14.76 6.60
C GLN A 61 -12.23 13.50 6.84
N ILE A 62 -12.83 12.42 7.33
CA ILE A 62 -12.11 11.15 7.54
C ILE A 62 -11.68 10.57 6.19
N ASN A 63 -12.54 10.61 5.18
CA ASN A 63 -12.23 10.13 3.84
C ASN A 63 -11.10 10.95 3.19
N LEU A 64 -11.14 12.29 3.30
CA LEU A 64 -10.08 13.16 2.82
C LEU A 64 -8.73 12.86 3.48
N LYS A 65 -8.71 12.66 4.80
CA LYS A 65 -7.48 12.29 5.52
C LYS A 65 -6.98 10.89 5.12
N SER A 66 -7.89 9.95 4.92
CA SER A 66 -7.55 8.60 4.42
C SER A 66 -6.93 8.67 3.03
N ALA A 67 -7.52 9.45 2.13
CA ALA A 67 -7.00 9.67 0.78
C ALA A 67 -5.64 10.38 0.79
N LEU A 68 -5.44 11.34 1.71
CA LEU A 68 -4.16 12.00 1.91
C LEU A 68 -3.08 11.02 2.39
N VAL A 69 -3.40 10.13 3.33
CA VAL A 69 -2.47 9.07 3.76
C VAL A 69 -2.11 8.14 2.59
N MET A 70 -3.09 7.78 1.75
CA MET A 70 -2.85 6.98 0.55
C MET A 70 -1.92 7.72 -0.44
N LEU A 71 -2.18 9.00 -0.69
CA LEU A 71 -1.36 9.84 -1.57
C LEU A 71 0.07 9.96 -1.06
N CYS A 72 0.26 10.23 0.24
CA CYS A 72 1.58 10.25 0.87
C CYS A 72 2.29 8.90 0.69
N GLY A 73 1.58 7.78 0.88
CA GLY A 73 2.12 6.43 0.66
C GLY A 73 2.59 6.21 -0.78
N ILE A 74 1.81 6.65 -1.77
CA ILE A 74 2.18 6.56 -3.20
C ILE A 74 3.44 7.39 -3.47
N ILE A 75 3.49 8.64 -3.02
CA ILE A 75 4.63 9.54 -3.24
C ILE A 75 5.89 8.96 -2.60
N LEU A 76 5.81 8.47 -1.36
CA LEU A 76 6.95 7.84 -0.67
C LEU A 76 7.45 6.61 -1.43
N CYS A 77 6.55 5.75 -1.92
CA CYS A 77 6.93 4.60 -2.74
C CYS A 77 7.58 5.05 -4.06
N ASP A 78 7.09 6.09 -4.72
CA ASP A 78 7.67 6.61 -5.98
C ASP A 78 9.07 7.23 -5.81
N LEU A 79 9.44 7.62 -4.58
CA LEU A 79 10.78 8.10 -4.23
C LEU A 79 11.75 6.95 -3.88
N ILE A 80 11.23 5.85 -3.34
CA ILE A 80 12.05 4.74 -2.83
C ILE A 80 12.19 3.62 -3.86
N PHE A 81 11.14 3.31 -4.62
CA PHE A 81 11.12 2.15 -5.50
C PHE A 81 11.89 2.40 -6.80
N PRO A 82 12.68 1.42 -7.27
CA PRO A 82 13.42 1.54 -8.51
C PRO A 82 12.46 1.50 -9.71
N LYS A 83 12.80 2.29 -10.74
CA LYS A 83 11.97 2.46 -11.95
C LYS A 83 12.53 1.74 -13.17
N GLU A 84 13.81 1.40 -13.13
CA GLU A 84 14.55 0.81 -14.26
C GLU A 84 14.30 -0.69 -14.44
N TYR A 85 13.92 -1.41 -13.37
CA TYR A 85 13.69 -2.85 -13.40
C TYR A 85 12.50 -3.25 -12.54
N MET A 86 11.85 -4.36 -12.90
CA MET A 86 10.69 -4.92 -12.19
C MET A 86 9.57 -3.89 -11.91
N TRP A 87 9.46 -2.87 -12.75
CA TRP A 87 8.63 -1.69 -12.47
C TRP A 87 7.15 -2.05 -12.31
N GLN A 88 6.62 -3.05 -13.04
CA GLN A 88 5.23 -3.50 -12.89
C GLN A 88 4.97 -4.14 -11.52
N ILE A 89 5.96 -4.88 -11.01
CA ILE A 89 5.89 -5.52 -9.69
C ILE A 89 5.94 -4.44 -8.61
N PHE A 90 6.89 -3.52 -8.68
CA PHE A 90 6.98 -2.40 -7.72
C PHE A 90 5.77 -1.49 -7.78
N PHE A 91 5.18 -1.29 -8.96
CA PHE A 91 3.91 -0.59 -9.12
C PHE A 91 2.78 -1.28 -8.34
N LEU A 92 2.67 -2.61 -8.44
CA LEU A 92 1.67 -3.38 -7.68
C LEU A 92 1.87 -3.23 -6.16
N PHE A 93 3.10 -3.39 -5.68
CA PHE A 93 3.42 -3.20 -4.25
C PHE A 93 3.20 -1.76 -3.78
N LYS A 94 3.46 -0.76 -4.62
CA LYS A 94 3.23 0.65 -4.32
C LYS A 94 1.78 0.89 -3.93
N TYR A 95 0.84 0.44 -4.76
CA TYR A 95 -0.57 0.60 -4.43
C TYR A 95 -0.96 -0.24 -3.23
N SER A 96 -0.50 -1.49 -3.13
CA SER A 96 -0.80 -2.33 -1.97
C SER A 96 -0.39 -1.67 -0.64
N LEU A 97 0.84 -1.14 -0.55
CA LEU A 97 1.32 -0.44 0.64
C LEU A 97 0.54 0.84 0.93
N ALA A 98 0.19 1.62 -0.10
CA ALA A 98 -0.62 2.82 0.05
C ALA A 98 -2.03 2.51 0.59
N PHE A 99 -2.68 1.47 0.06
CA PHE A 99 -3.98 0.99 0.57
C PHE A 99 -3.86 0.47 2.00
N ILE A 100 -2.80 -0.26 2.35
CA ILE A 100 -2.54 -0.71 3.72
C ILE A 100 -2.39 0.48 4.67
N ALA A 101 -1.60 1.48 4.31
CA ALA A 101 -1.40 2.68 5.14
C ALA A 101 -2.73 3.42 5.39
N SER A 102 -3.51 3.63 4.33
CA SER A 102 -4.86 4.21 4.42
C SER A 102 -5.78 3.36 5.29
N GLY A 103 -5.74 2.05 5.12
CA GLY A 103 -6.55 1.11 5.87
C GLY A 103 -6.19 1.07 7.36
N ILE A 104 -4.90 1.10 7.72
CA ILE A 104 -4.45 1.21 9.11
C ILE A 104 -4.96 2.52 9.73
N TYR A 105 -4.86 3.63 9.02
CA TYR A 105 -5.41 4.91 9.46
C TYR A 105 -6.91 4.80 9.78
N LEU A 106 -7.70 4.20 8.89
CA LEU A 106 -9.13 3.97 9.10
C LEU A 106 -9.40 3.04 10.28
N ALA A 107 -8.61 1.98 10.45
CA ALA A 107 -8.74 1.04 11.57
C ALA A 107 -8.52 1.73 12.92
N VAL A 108 -7.47 2.55 13.02
CA VAL A 108 -7.15 3.36 14.21
C VAL A 108 -8.28 4.35 14.49
N ARG A 109 -8.79 5.03 13.45
CA ARG A 109 -9.88 5.98 13.59
C ARG A 109 -11.19 5.31 14.02
N TYR A 110 -11.53 4.18 13.43
CA TYR A 110 -12.70 3.38 13.81
C TYR A 110 -12.63 2.96 15.27
N LYS A 111 -11.48 2.47 15.73
CA LYS A 111 -11.29 2.10 17.14
C LYS A 111 -11.49 3.29 18.07
N LYS A 112 -10.95 4.46 17.71
CA LYS A 112 -11.07 5.69 18.52
C LYS A 112 -12.50 6.21 18.61
N ASP A 113 -13.28 6.07 17.55
CA ASP A 113 -14.63 6.66 17.46
C ASP A 113 -15.75 5.71 17.96
N PHE A 114 -15.52 4.39 17.98
CA PHE A 114 -16.58 3.40 18.26
C PHE A 114 -16.27 2.37 19.35
N LEU A 115 -15.02 2.22 19.78
CA LEU A 115 -14.60 1.18 20.74
C LEU A 115 -13.93 1.75 22.00
N ASN A 116 -13.84 3.08 22.11
CA ASN A 116 -13.37 3.84 23.27
C ASN A 116 -14.45 4.86 23.65
#